data_AF-A0A347U8I5-F1
#
_entry.id   AF-A0A347U8I5-F1
#
_cell.length_a   1.000
_cell.length_b   1.000
_cell.length_c   1.000
_cell.angle_alpha   90.00
_cell.angle_beta   90.00
_cell.angle_gamma   90.00
#
_symmetry.space_group_name_H-M   'P 1'
#
loop_
_entity.id
_entity.type
_entity.pdbx_description
1 polymer ?
#
loop_
_entity_poly.entity_id
_entity_poly.type
_entity_poly.pdbx_seq_one_letter_code
_entity_poly.pdbx_strand_id
1 'polypeptide(L)'
;MFFHITMSQGRADTFYLESSSKSKVLSFLTTLSTAIVRNIKEVVYSKNYNVNYVSKPPFVESLAYHKVIIFAYSKNYSKQFTLYNVKKSITQEQLETAYKKLFIINEPIIGFYDISFYNEIAKDENIDFLYQVQYQRNSKTYVEEFYSDSYQKVKDFFESTIDGELLEIRKYVHLDTTVKKDEGDYVKRCSFYIYDDKYQFSSFVPKLNKNFKPEIFKDLIVQNLTLNNKNIDRDKIKLTLKY
;
A
#
# COMPACT_ATOMS: atom_id res chain seq x y z
N MET A 1 13.80 8.46 16.52
CA MET A 1 12.99 7.28 16.08
C MET A 1 12.08 7.70 14.94
N PHE A 2 11.89 6.82 13.96
CA PHE A 2 11.10 7.12 12.78
C PHE A 2 9.71 6.47 12.89
N PHE A 3 8.64 7.20 12.60
CA PHE A 3 7.25 6.76 12.79
C PHE A 3 6.46 6.84 11.49
N HIS A 4 5.79 5.76 11.15
CA HIS A 4 4.75 5.71 10.12
C HIS A 4 3.40 5.99 10.78
N ILE A 5 2.70 7.00 10.30
CA ILE A 5 1.45 7.49 10.87
C ILE A 5 0.36 7.40 9.83
N THR A 6 -0.80 6.90 10.23
CA THR A 6 -2.02 7.02 9.45
C THR A 6 -3.03 7.85 10.22
N MET A 7 -3.52 8.92 9.60
CA MET A 7 -4.63 9.74 10.09
C MET A 7 -5.84 9.57 9.18
N SER A 8 -7.05 9.74 9.71
CA SER A 8 -8.25 9.66 8.88
C SER A 8 -9.36 10.61 9.31
N GLN A 9 -10.03 11.15 8.31
CA GLN A 9 -11.33 11.82 8.37
C GLN A 9 -11.84 11.81 6.92
N GLY A 10 -12.82 10.97 6.59
CA GLY A 10 -13.13 10.61 5.19
C GLY A 10 -12.07 9.68 4.57
N ARG A 11 -11.06 10.25 3.90
CA ARG A 11 -9.88 9.52 3.37
C ARG A 11 -8.83 9.27 4.46
N ALA A 12 -8.11 8.16 4.36
CA ALA A 12 -6.90 7.89 5.13
C ALA A 12 -5.69 8.57 4.47
N ASP A 13 -4.92 9.29 5.27
CA ASP A 13 -3.68 9.94 4.87
C ASP A 13 -2.54 9.32 5.67
N THR A 14 -1.47 8.93 4.97
CA THR A 14 -0.32 8.26 5.58
C THR A 14 0.94 9.05 5.27
N PHE A 15 1.75 9.25 6.30
CA PHE A 15 3.00 9.99 6.22
C PHE A 15 3.95 9.55 7.33
N TYR A 16 5.16 10.10 7.31
CA TYR A 16 6.19 9.76 8.27
C TYR A 16 6.62 10.98 9.07
N LEU A 17 6.97 10.75 10.33
CA LEU A 17 7.58 11.74 11.20
C LEU A 17 8.74 11.09 11.95
N GLU A 18 9.78 11.87 12.19
CA GLU A 18 10.85 11.47 13.10
C GLU A 18 10.70 12.21 14.42
N SER A 19 10.78 11.49 15.54
CA SER A 19 10.61 12.03 16.89
C SER A 19 11.34 11.16 17.92
N SER A 20 11.52 11.69 19.13
CA SER A 20 12.11 10.97 20.25
C SER A 20 11.11 10.08 21.01
N SER A 21 9.80 10.17 20.76
CA SER A 21 8.81 9.27 21.36
C SER A 21 7.45 9.30 20.65
N LYS A 22 6.68 8.21 20.75
CA LYS A 22 5.27 8.15 20.33
C LYS A 22 4.43 9.26 20.97
N SER A 23 4.66 9.57 22.25
CA SER A 23 3.89 10.58 22.99
C SER A 23 4.03 11.97 22.37
N LYS A 24 5.26 12.36 21.98
CA LYS A 24 5.50 13.61 21.27
C LYS A 24 4.86 13.65 19.88
N VAL A 25 4.91 12.54 19.13
CA VAL A 25 4.18 12.42 17.86
C VAL A 25 2.68 12.63 18.07
N LEU A 26 2.10 11.99 19.09
CA LEU A 26 0.68 12.13 19.36
C LEU A 26 0.33 13.58 19.72
N SER A 27 1.09 14.20 20.64
CA SER A 27 0.90 15.60 21.02
C SER A 27 0.95 16.53 19.82
N PHE A 28 1.95 16.36 18.95
CA PHE A 28 2.07 17.15 17.72
C PHE A 28 0.83 17.06 16.83
N LEU A 29 0.33 15.84 16.59
CA LEU A 29 -0.77 15.60 15.66
C LEU A 29 -2.12 16.04 16.22
N THR A 30 -2.40 15.75 17.49
CA THR A 30 -3.68 16.09 18.12
C THR A 30 -3.85 17.60 18.32
N THR A 31 -2.75 18.35 18.41
CA THR A 31 -2.79 19.82 18.49
C THR A 31 -3.05 20.47 17.12
N LEU A 32 -2.52 19.91 16.03
CA LEU A 32 -2.54 20.55 14.71
C LEU A 32 -3.72 20.16 13.82
N SER A 33 -4.20 18.92 13.93
CA SER A 33 -5.13 18.32 12.97
C SER A 33 -6.47 17.98 13.60
N THR A 34 -7.56 18.16 12.84
CA THR A 34 -8.90 17.65 13.19
C THR A 34 -9.05 16.15 12.92
N ALA A 35 -8.20 15.59 12.05
CA ALA A 35 -8.25 14.17 11.72
C ALA A 35 -7.80 13.27 12.87
N ILE A 36 -8.42 12.10 12.97
CA ILE A 36 -8.14 11.11 14.01
C ILE A 36 -6.85 10.37 13.67
N VAL A 37 -5.94 10.24 14.64
CA VAL A 37 -4.77 9.36 14.53
C VAL A 37 -5.22 7.90 14.61
N ARG A 38 -5.23 7.19 13.47
CA ARG A 38 -5.69 5.80 13.38
C ARG A 38 -4.66 4.81 13.89
N ASN A 39 -3.39 5.04 13.57
CA ASN A 39 -2.27 4.28 14.11
C ASN A 39 -0.95 5.05 13.99
N ILE A 40 -0.04 4.72 14.89
CA ILE A 40 1.37 5.13 14.87
C ILE A 40 2.18 3.85 14.97
N LYS A 41 3.07 3.62 14.01
CA LYS A 41 3.96 2.46 13.97
C LYS A 41 5.39 2.96 13.98
N GLU A 42 6.20 2.49 14.92
CA GLU A 42 7.64 2.72 14.88
C GLU A 42 8.24 1.94 13.71
N VAL A 43 9.05 2.62 12.90
CA VAL A 43 9.78 2.04 11.79
C VAL A 43 11.11 1.53 12.34
N VAL A 44 11.17 0.23 12.58
CA VAL A 44 12.38 -0.46 13.09
C VAL A 44 13.34 -0.89 11.98
N TYR A 45 12.93 -0.79 10.71
CA TYR A 45 13.76 -1.05 9.53
C TYR A 45 13.22 -0.26 8.31
N SER A 46 14.09 0.42 7.56
CA SER A 46 13.74 1.10 6.31
C SER A 46 14.97 1.42 5.45
N LYS A 47 14.94 1.04 4.17
CA LYS A 47 15.93 1.47 3.17
C LYS A 47 15.90 2.97 2.93
N ASN A 48 14.71 3.52 2.68
CA ASN A 48 14.53 4.92 2.28
C ASN A 48 14.96 5.90 3.37
N TYR A 49 14.81 5.49 4.62
CA TYR A 49 15.20 6.28 5.80
C TYR A 49 16.47 5.76 6.47
N ASN A 50 17.17 4.81 5.84
CA ASN A 50 18.38 4.17 6.34
C ASN A 50 18.30 3.67 7.80
N VAL A 51 17.14 3.17 8.23
CA VAL A 51 16.94 2.60 9.56
C VAL A 51 17.30 1.12 9.49
N ASN A 52 18.37 0.69 10.18
CA ASN A 52 18.83 -0.70 10.21
C ASN A 52 18.97 -1.36 8.82
N TYR A 53 19.15 -0.55 7.77
CA TYR A 53 19.25 -1.04 6.40
C TYR A 53 20.68 -1.45 6.08
N VAL A 54 20.81 -2.62 5.45
CA VAL A 54 22.07 -3.07 4.85
C VAL A 54 21.83 -3.19 3.35
N SER A 55 22.70 -2.57 2.56
CA SER A 55 22.63 -2.63 1.10
C SER A 55 22.70 -4.08 0.64
N LYS A 56 21.81 -4.44 -0.30
CA LYS A 56 21.75 -5.78 -0.90
C LYS A 56 21.85 -5.68 -2.41
N PRO A 57 22.38 -6.72 -3.08
CA PRO A 57 22.42 -6.76 -4.53
C PRO A 57 21.01 -6.58 -5.14
N PRO A 58 20.93 -6.08 -6.38
CA PRO A 58 19.67 -5.87 -7.06
C PRO A 58 18.86 -7.17 -7.16
N PHE A 59 17.54 -7.02 -7.21
CA PHE A 59 16.62 -8.13 -7.42
C PHE A 59 16.87 -8.78 -8.80
N VAL A 60 16.87 -10.10 -8.84
CA VAL A 60 16.99 -10.90 -10.06
C VAL A 60 15.77 -11.81 -10.15
N GLU A 61 14.85 -11.50 -11.05
CA GLU A 61 13.54 -12.14 -11.15
C GLU A 61 13.61 -13.64 -11.40
N SER A 62 14.53 -14.08 -12.28
CA SER A 62 14.71 -15.50 -12.62
C SER A 62 15.05 -16.41 -11.43
N LEU A 63 15.57 -15.83 -10.35
CA LEU A 63 16.00 -16.51 -9.14
C LEU A 63 14.93 -16.53 -8.03
N ALA A 64 13.72 -16.05 -8.29
CA ALA A 64 12.64 -16.01 -7.32
C ALA A 64 11.36 -16.70 -7.85
N TYR A 65 10.64 -17.38 -6.96
CA TYR A 65 9.21 -17.59 -7.08
C TYR A 65 8.53 -16.22 -7.00
N HIS A 66 7.58 -15.98 -7.90
CA HIS A 66 6.77 -14.77 -7.84
C HIS A 66 6.03 -14.66 -6.51
N LYS A 67 5.37 -15.75 -6.11
CA LYS A 67 4.52 -15.78 -4.92
C LYS A 67 4.64 -17.12 -4.22
N VAL A 68 4.62 -17.11 -2.89
CA VAL A 68 4.45 -18.32 -2.07
C VAL A 68 3.29 -18.08 -1.13
N ILE A 69 2.30 -18.96 -1.17
CA ILE A 69 1.14 -18.92 -0.28
C ILE A 69 1.30 -20.01 0.77
N ILE A 70 1.26 -19.62 2.04
CA ILE A 70 1.48 -20.49 3.20
C ILE A 70 0.18 -20.49 4.00
N PHE A 71 -0.46 -21.65 4.11
CA PHE A 71 -1.62 -21.86 4.98
C PHE A 71 -1.15 -22.52 6.28
N ALA A 72 -1.00 -21.74 7.33
CA ALA A 72 -0.54 -22.21 8.63
C ALA A 72 -1.68 -22.23 9.65
N TYR A 73 -1.55 -23.07 10.67
CA TYR A 73 -2.49 -23.14 11.78
C TYR A 73 -1.80 -23.21 13.14
N SER A 74 -2.47 -22.63 14.13
CA SER A 74 -2.21 -22.78 15.55
C SER A 74 -3.26 -23.73 16.15
N LYS A 75 -3.39 -23.74 17.49
CA LYS A 75 -4.40 -24.55 18.17
C LYS A 75 -5.83 -24.13 17.77
N ASN A 76 -6.10 -22.84 17.69
CA ASN A 76 -7.46 -22.31 17.49
C ASN A 76 -7.63 -21.46 16.23
N TYR A 77 -6.55 -21.14 15.51
CA TYR A 77 -6.61 -20.21 14.38
C TYR A 77 -5.88 -20.77 13.17
N SER A 78 -6.34 -20.35 11.99
CA SER A 78 -5.61 -20.51 10.74
C SER A 78 -5.30 -19.15 10.13
N LYS A 79 -4.23 -19.08 9.35
CA LYS A 79 -3.84 -17.86 8.64
C LYS A 79 -3.15 -18.19 7.33
N GLN A 80 -3.56 -17.49 6.29
CA GLN A 80 -2.82 -17.43 5.05
C GLN A 80 -1.74 -16.33 5.15
N PHE A 81 -0.51 -16.68 4.82
CA PHE A 81 0.57 -15.74 4.58
C PHE A 81 0.91 -15.76 3.09
N THR A 82 1.00 -14.58 2.49
CA THR A 82 1.43 -14.44 1.11
C THR A 82 2.78 -13.75 1.10
N LEU A 83 3.78 -14.44 0.58
CA LEU A 83 5.11 -13.89 0.33
C LEU A 83 5.27 -13.65 -1.18
N TYR A 84 5.97 -12.58 -1.55
CA TYR A 84 6.31 -12.30 -2.94
C TYR A 84 7.83 -12.30 -3.12
N ASN A 85 8.28 -12.63 -4.32
CA ASN A 85 9.70 -12.64 -4.71
C ASN A 85 10.56 -13.52 -3.78
N VAL A 86 10.07 -14.71 -3.43
CA VAL A 86 10.77 -15.67 -2.58
C VAL A 86 11.84 -16.37 -3.40
N LYS A 87 13.10 -16.37 -2.95
CA LYS A 87 14.20 -17.02 -3.71
C LYS A 87 13.86 -18.49 -4.03
N LYS A 88 14.14 -18.96 -5.25
CA LYS A 88 13.95 -20.37 -5.67
C LYS A 88 14.79 -21.35 -4.85
N SER A 89 15.84 -20.88 -4.19
CA SER A 89 16.64 -21.66 -3.27
C SER A 89 15.93 -21.96 -1.94
N ILE A 90 14.81 -21.29 -1.64
CA ILE A 90 14.05 -21.52 -0.41
C ILE A 90 13.20 -22.76 -0.57
N THR A 91 13.39 -23.71 0.33
CA THR A 91 12.59 -24.94 0.39
C THR A 91 11.37 -24.79 1.28
N GLN A 92 10.39 -25.69 1.11
CA GLN A 92 9.25 -25.78 2.01
C GLN A 92 9.68 -25.95 3.47
N GLU A 93 10.62 -26.87 3.74
CA GLU A 93 11.13 -27.13 5.09
C GLU A 93 11.75 -25.88 5.75
N GLN A 94 12.47 -25.06 4.97
CA GLN A 94 13.02 -23.80 5.46
C GLN A 94 11.92 -22.80 5.81
N LEU A 95 10.85 -22.73 5.01
CA LEU A 95 9.67 -21.92 5.32
C LEU A 95 8.98 -22.44 6.59
N GLU A 96 8.74 -23.73 6.70
CA GLU A 96 8.11 -24.31 7.89
C GLU A 96 8.91 -24.02 9.16
N THR A 97 10.23 -24.21 9.09
CA THR A 97 11.15 -23.95 10.22
C THR A 97 11.14 -22.47 10.60
N ALA A 98 11.09 -21.57 9.63
CA ALA A 98 11.02 -20.13 9.89
C ALA A 98 9.65 -19.72 10.48
N TYR A 99 8.55 -20.25 9.92
CA TYR A 99 7.20 -19.89 10.33
C TYR A 99 6.78 -20.51 11.67
N LYS A 100 7.30 -21.68 12.05
CA LYS A 100 7.10 -22.25 13.40
C LYS A 100 7.66 -21.37 14.53
N LYS A 101 8.51 -20.39 14.22
CA LYS A 101 9.00 -19.38 15.18
C LYS A 101 8.05 -18.19 15.32
N LEU A 102 6.96 -18.15 14.54
CA LEU A 102 5.99 -17.05 14.48
C LEU A 102 4.67 -17.44 15.16
N PHE A 103 3.80 -16.45 15.31
CA PHE A 103 2.50 -16.59 15.97
C PHE A 103 1.35 -16.24 15.02
N ILE A 104 0.20 -16.90 15.23
CA ILE A 104 -1.12 -16.51 14.72
C ILE A 104 -1.94 -16.09 15.94
N ILE A 105 -2.29 -14.80 16.05
CA ILE A 105 -3.10 -14.25 17.15
C ILE A 105 -2.55 -14.70 18.52
N ASN A 106 -1.26 -14.42 18.76
CA ASN A 106 -0.53 -14.80 19.99
C ASN A 106 -0.43 -16.32 20.27
N GLU A 107 -0.83 -17.20 19.34
CA GLU A 107 -0.61 -18.65 19.45
C GLU A 107 0.51 -19.11 18.52
N PRO A 108 1.39 -20.02 18.96
CA PRO A 108 2.46 -20.52 18.11
C PRO A 108 1.88 -21.27 16.90
N ILE A 109 2.53 -21.12 15.75
CA ILE A 109 2.21 -21.94 14.59
C ILE A 109 2.65 -23.38 14.87
N ILE A 110 1.70 -24.32 14.84
CA ILE A 110 1.96 -25.74 15.13
C ILE A 110 2.01 -26.60 13.87
N GLY A 111 1.44 -26.13 12.76
CA GLY A 111 1.47 -26.87 11.49
C GLY A 111 1.03 -26.05 10.28
N PHE A 112 1.02 -26.72 9.13
CA PHE A 112 0.73 -26.16 7.82
C PHE A 112 -0.23 -27.08 7.06
N TYR A 113 -1.26 -26.51 6.44
CA TYR A 113 -2.15 -27.24 5.53
C TYR A 113 -1.53 -27.37 4.14
N ASP A 114 -0.89 -26.29 3.68
CA ASP A 114 -0.26 -26.22 2.37
C ASP A 114 0.78 -25.08 2.32
N ILE A 115 1.80 -25.28 1.49
CA ILE A 115 2.79 -24.27 1.11
C ILE A 115 2.96 -24.36 -0.41
N SER A 116 2.27 -23.48 -1.12
CA SER A 116 2.25 -23.47 -2.58
C SER A 116 3.20 -22.42 -3.14
N PHE A 117 4.10 -22.86 -4.01
CA PHE A 117 5.08 -22.01 -4.71
C PHE A 117 4.60 -21.68 -6.14
N TYR A 118 4.42 -20.40 -6.43
CA TYR A 118 3.95 -19.89 -7.71
C TYR A 118 5.09 -19.14 -8.41
N ASN A 119 5.40 -19.58 -9.63
CA ASN A 119 6.37 -18.89 -10.49
C ASN A 119 5.74 -17.72 -11.25
N GLU A 120 4.41 -17.64 -11.34
CA GLU A 120 3.70 -16.67 -12.18
C GLU A 120 3.21 -15.47 -11.38
N ILE A 121 3.41 -14.27 -11.94
CA ILE A 121 2.83 -13.01 -11.46
C ILE A 121 1.31 -13.16 -11.45
N ALA A 122 0.67 -12.96 -10.29
CA ALA A 122 -0.75 -12.64 -10.30
C ALA A 122 -0.85 -11.31 -11.05
N LYS A 123 -1.23 -11.38 -12.32
CA LYS A 123 -1.49 -10.20 -13.11
C LYS A 123 -2.57 -9.39 -12.39
N ASP A 124 -2.38 -8.08 -12.28
CA ASP A 124 -3.51 -7.14 -12.41
C ASP A 124 -4.50 -7.77 -13.39
N GLU A 125 -5.81 -7.88 -13.09
CA GLU A 125 -6.80 -8.61 -13.92
C GLU A 125 -6.32 -8.64 -15.36
N ASN A 126 -5.95 -9.82 -15.85
CA ASN A 126 -5.10 -9.94 -17.02
C ASN A 126 -5.84 -9.46 -18.27
N ILE A 127 -5.90 -8.15 -18.43
CA ILE A 127 -6.62 -7.50 -19.51
C ILE A 127 -5.91 -7.72 -20.84
N ASP A 128 -4.65 -8.20 -20.82
CA ASP A 128 -3.95 -8.64 -22.04
C ASP A 128 -4.73 -9.74 -22.77
N PHE A 129 -5.57 -10.49 -22.05
CA PHE A 129 -6.43 -11.55 -22.57
C PHE A 129 -7.92 -11.24 -22.41
N LEU A 130 -8.31 -10.10 -21.84
CA LEU A 130 -9.73 -9.75 -21.66
C LEU A 130 -10.28 -9.03 -22.89
N TYR A 131 -11.32 -9.61 -23.47
CA TYR A 131 -12.08 -9.05 -24.58
C TYR A 131 -13.51 -8.78 -24.14
N GLN A 132 -14.06 -7.63 -24.55
CA GLN A 132 -15.48 -7.33 -24.50
C GLN A 132 -16.09 -7.65 -25.87
N VAL A 133 -17.19 -8.39 -25.90
CA VAL A 133 -17.91 -8.71 -27.13
C VAL A 133 -19.27 -8.05 -27.11
N GLN A 134 -19.63 -7.39 -28.21
CA GLN A 134 -20.94 -6.81 -28.45
C GLN A 134 -21.63 -7.56 -29.59
N TYR A 135 -22.90 -7.94 -29.39
CA TYR A 135 -23.69 -8.67 -30.39
C TYR A 135 -25.18 -8.28 -30.36
N GLN A 136 -25.89 -8.50 -31.46
CA GLN A 136 -27.32 -8.21 -31.61
C GLN A 136 -28.15 -9.49 -31.69
N ARG A 137 -29.28 -9.51 -30.97
CA ARG A 137 -30.30 -10.56 -31.10
C ARG A 137 -31.67 -9.94 -30.93
N ASN A 138 -32.62 -10.23 -31.83
CA ASN A 138 -33.99 -9.71 -31.80
C ASN A 138 -34.05 -8.17 -31.62
N SER A 139 -33.27 -7.45 -32.43
CA SER A 139 -33.13 -5.98 -32.39
C SER A 139 -32.55 -5.39 -31.09
N LYS A 140 -32.07 -6.21 -30.15
CA LYS A 140 -31.42 -5.77 -28.90
C LYS A 140 -29.92 -6.03 -28.92
N THR A 141 -29.16 -5.13 -28.33
CA THR A 141 -27.69 -5.21 -28.23
C THR A 141 -27.29 -5.70 -26.84
N TYR A 142 -26.32 -6.61 -26.79
CA TYR A 142 -25.77 -7.23 -25.58
C TYR A 142 -24.25 -7.02 -25.52
N VAL A 143 -23.69 -7.02 -24.31
CA VAL A 143 -22.25 -6.83 -24.06
C VAL A 143 -21.82 -7.86 -23.01
N GLU A 144 -20.77 -8.63 -23.33
CA GLU A 144 -20.25 -9.71 -22.50
C GLU A 144 -18.71 -9.69 -22.49
N GLU A 145 -18.08 -10.28 -21.46
CA GLU A 145 -16.62 -10.27 -21.28
C GLU A 145 -16.02 -11.69 -21.31
N PHE A 146 -14.91 -11.86 -22.03
CA PHE A 146 -14.25 -13.16 -22.25
C PHE A 146 -12.74 -13.05 -22.08
N TYR A 147 -12.15 -14.02 -21.38
CA TYR A 147 -10.70 -14.21 -21.34
C TYR A 147 -10.26 -15.18 -22.45
N SER A 148 -9.36 -14.74 -23.33
CA SER A 148 -8.79 -15.53 -24.42
C SER A 148 -7.39 -15.04 -24.80
N ASP A 149 -6.54 -15.92 -25.31
CA ASP A 149 -5.23 -15.53 -25.85
C ASP A 149 -5.31 -14.86 -27.23
N SER A 150 -6.47 -14.91 -27.92
CA SER A 150 -6.69 -14.28 -29.22
C SER A 150 -8.15 -13.91 -29.47
N TYR A 151 -8.39 -12.81 -30.18
CA TYR A 151 -9.73 -12.41 -30.59
C TYR A 151 -10.38 -13.44 -31.53
N GLN A 152 -9.57 -14.16 -32.33
CA GLN A 152 -10.07 -15.14 -33.29
C GLN A 152 -10.80 -16.29 -32.59
N LYS A 153 -10.25 -16.82 -31.49
CA LYS A 153 -10.93 -17.87 -30.70
C LYS A 153 -12.24 -17.38 -30.07
N VAL A 154 -12.29 -16.12 -29.64
CA VAL A 154 -13.52 -15.50 -29.11
C VAL A 154 -14.57 -15.41 -30.23
N LYS A 155 -14.16 -14.96 -31.42
CA LYS A 155 -15.02 -14.90 -32.61
C LYS A 155 -15.55 -16.29 -32.99
N ASP A 156 -14.68 -17.28 -33.10
CA ASP A 156 -15.05 -18.65 -33.50
C ASP A 156 -16.03 -19.29 -32.48
N PHE A 157 -15.83 -19.04 -31.19
CA PHE A 157 -16.77 -19.45 -30.14
C PHE A 157 -18.15 -18.78 -30.32
N PHE A 158 -18.18 -17.46 -30.54
CA PHE A 158 -19.44 -16.73 -30.72
C PHE A 158 -20.22 -17.22 -31.93
N GLU A 159 -19.57 -17.31 -33.09
CA GLU A 159 -20.22 -17.74 -34.34
C GLU A 159 -20.70 -19.20 -34.30
N SER A 160 -20.08 -20.04 -33.46
CA SER A 160 -20.48 -21.45 -33.32
C SER A 160 -21.53 -21.70 -32.23
N THR A 161 -21.63 -20.82 -31.22
CA THR A 161 -22.41 -21.09 -30.00
C THR A 161 -23.60 -20.16 -29.82
N ILE A 162 -23.53 -18.92 -30.33
CA ILE A 162 -24.53 -17.89 -30.09
C ILE A 162 -25.33 -17.63 -31.36
N ASP A 163 -26.64 -17.86 -31.30
CA ASP A 163 -27.60 -17.50 -32.35
C ASP A 163 -27.93 -16.00 -32.30
N GLY A 164 -27.04 -15.18 -32.87
CA GLY A 164 -27.10 -13.71 -32.94
C GLY A 164 -26.00 -13.12 -33.83
N GLU A 165 -26.13 -11.85 -34.20
CA GLU A 165 -25.16 -11.14 -35.04
C GLU A 165 -24.02 -10.56 -34.18
N LEU A 166 -22.80 -11.07 -34.34
CA LEU A 166 -21.61 -10.48 -33.72
C LEU A 166 -21.34 -9.09 -34.32
N LEU A 167 -21.34 -8.05 -33.49
CA LEU A 167 -21.12 -6.66 -33.94
C LEU A 167 -19.67 -6.20 -33.73
N GLU A 168 -19.08 -6.51 -32.57
CA GLU A 168 -17.75 -6.00 -32.22
C GLU A 168 -17.04 -6.85 -31.16
N ILE A 169 -15.70 -6.91 -31.22
CA ILE A 169 -14.84 -7.44 -30.16
C ILE A 169 -13.79 -6.38 -29.80
N ARG A 170 -13.76 -5.93 -28.56
CA ARG A 170 -12.83 -4.91 -28.02
C ARG A 170 -11.88 -5.57 -27.04
N LYS A 171 -10.63 -5.11 -26.97
CA LYS A 171 -9.64 -5.57 -25.98
C LYS A 171 -9.50 -4.51 -24.88
N TYR A 172 -9.54 -4.93 -23.62
CA TYR A 172 -9.29 -4.02 -22.50
C TYR A 172 -7.81 -3.64 -22.41
N VAL A 173 -7.54 -2.37 -22.09
CA VAL A 173 -6.18 -1.84 -21.93
C VAL A 173 -5.95 -1.09 -20.60
N HIS A 174 -7.00 -0.80 -19.79
CA HIS A 174 -6.91 -0.23 -18.40
C HIS A 174 -8.27 -0.22 -17.61
N LEU A 175 -8.31 -0.19 -16.24
CA LEU A 175 -9.53 -0.07 -15.36
C LEU A 175 -9.27 0.44 -13.87
N ASP A 176 -10.15 1.30 -13.27
CA ASP A 176 -10.17 1.75 -11.82
C ASP A 176 -11.60 2.14 -11.32
N THR A 177 -11.98 1.90 -10.02
CA THR A 177 -13.40 1.85 -9.54
C THR A 177 -13.78 2.36 -8.10
N THR A 178 -13.08 3.27 -7.38
CA THR A 178 -13.43 3.56 -5.93
C THR A 178 -13.56 5.04 -5.45
N VAL A 179 -14.56 5.43 -4.57
CA VAL A 179 -14.63 6.74 -3.80
C VAL A 179 -15.47 6.74 -2.45
N LYS A 180 -15.11 7.56 -1.42
CA LYS A 180 -15.88 7.91 -0.16
C LYS A 180 -15.93 9.44 0.13
N LYS A 181 -16.98 9.95 0.82
CA LYS A 181 -17.31 11.39 1.04
C LYS A 181 -16.65 12.10 2.25
N ASP A 182 -16.51 13.41 2.13
CA ASP A 182 -15.71 14.37 2.92
C ASP A 182 -16.53 15.64 3.22
N GLU A 183 -16.50 16.16 4.45
CA GLU A 183 -17.32 17.30 4.92
C GLU A 183 -16.60 18.66 4.84
N GLY A 184 -15.29 18.69 4.55
CA GLY A 184 -14.59 19.88 4.06
C GLY A 184 -14.28 21.03 5.04
N ASP A 185 -14.63 20.94 6.33
CA ASP A 185 -14.40 22.04 7.30
C ASP A 185 -12.98 22.04 7.91
N TYR A 186 -11.95 22.23 7.09
CA TYR A 186 -10.53 22.24 7.53
C TYR A 186 -9.60 22.86 6.46
N VAL A 187 -8.35 23.16 6.82
CA VAL A 187 -7.30 23.45 5.83
C VAL A 187 -6.74 22.12 5.31
N LYS A 188 -6.76 21.88 3.99
CA LYS A 188 -6.52 20.53 3.43
C LYS A 188 -5.21 19.91 3.88
N ARG A 189 -4.10 20.66 3.81
CA ARG A 189 -2.80 20.20 4.33
C ARG A 189 -1.83 21.36 4.54
N CYS A 190 -0.87 21.13 5.43
CA CYS A 190 0.37 21.88 5.52
C CYS A 190 1.50 20.90 5.24
N SER A 191 2.21 21.12 4.14
CA SER A 191 3.48 20.46 3.88
C SER A 191 4.57 21.25 4.60
N PHE A 192 5.52 20.54 5.21
CA PHE A 192 6.69 21.16 5.81
C PHE A 192 7.96 20.50 5.29
N TYR A 193 8.98 21.34 5.14
CA TYR A 193 10.29 20.97 4.65
C TYR A 193 11.32 21.45 5.66
N ILE A 194 12.24 20.57 6.04
CA ILE A 194 13.35 20.89 6.93
C ILE A 194 14.62 20.76 6.10
N TYR A 195 15.33 21.87 5.95
CA TYR A 195 16.59 21.95 5.19
C TYR A 195 17.76 21.97 6.16
N ASP A 196 18.49 20.86 6.23
CA ASP A 196 19.81 20.81 6.85
C ASP A 196 20.86 20.69 5.74
N ASP A 197 22.10 21.16 5.95
CA ASP A 197 23.12 21.32 4.89
C ASP A 197 23.47 20.02 4.15
N LYS A 198 23.01 18.87 4.65
CA LYS A 198 23.17 17.53 4.06
C LYS A 198 21.86 16.75 3.86
N TYR A 199 20.71 17.27 4.32
CA TYR A 199 19.46 16.50 4.37
C TYR A 199 18.23 17.38 4.14
N GLN A 200 17.35 16.94 3.25
CA GLN A 200 16.03 17.53 3.07
C GLN A 200 14.97 16.54 3.56
N PHE A 201 14.32 16.86 4.68
CA PHE A 201 13.14 16.12 5.12
C PHE A 201 11.89 16.81 4.61
N SER A 202 10.97 16.05 4.02
CA SER A 202 9.66 16.55 3.65
C SER A 202 8.58 15.65 4.24
N SER A 203 7.60 16.27 4.89
CA SER A 203 6.40 15.57 5.33
C SER A 203 5.22 16.55 5.30
N PHE A 204 4.06 16.11 5.77
CA PHE A 204 2.87 16.93 5.81
C PHE A 204 1.95 16.52 6.95
N VAL A 205 1.10 17.46 7.37
CA VAL A 205 -0.03 17.17 8.24
C VAL A 205 -1.30 17.47 7.43
N PRO A 206 -2.19 16.48 7.24
CA PRO A 206 -3.48 16.68 6.58
C PRO A 206 -4.50 17.32 7.54
N LYS A 207 -5.55 17.94 6.98
CA LYS A 207 -6.76 18.35 7.70
C LYS A 207 -6.48 19.18 8.96
N LEU A 208 -5.81 20.30 8.76
CA LEU A 208 -5.46 21.21 9.84
C LEU A 208 -6.67 21.95 10.38
N ASN A 209 -6.64 22.18 11.69
CA ASN A 209 -7.54 23.10 12.38
C ASN A 209 -7.56 24.46 11.64
N LYS A 210 -8.74 25.02 11.34
CA LYS A 210 -8.85 26.30 10.60
C LYS A 210 -8.18 27.48 11.32
N ASN A 211 -8.11 27.44 12.65
CA ASN A 211 -7.49 28.47 13.48
C ASN A 211 -5.97 28.30 13.63
N PHE A 212 -5.38 27.42 12.85
CA PHE A 212 -3.96 27.14 12.84
C PHE A 212 -3.12 28.37 12.42
N LYS A 213 -2.04 28.65 13.15
CA LYS A 213 -1.08 29.71 12.83
C LYS A 213 0.29 29.12 12.44
N PRO A 214 0.92 29.56 11.33
CA PRO A 214 2.23 29.09 10.87
C PRO A 214 3.32 29.02 11.96
N GLU A 215 3.40 30.06 12.80
CA GLU A 215 4.39 30.13 13.88
C GLU A 215 4.19 29.01 14.92
N ILE A 216 2.95 28.72 15.28
CA ILE A 216 2.60 27.62 16.22
C ILE A 216 3.01 26.27 15.62
N PHE A 217 2.89 26.06 14.30
CA PHE A 217 3.37 24.82 13.66
C PHE A 217 4.87 24.65 13.85
N LYS A 218 5.63 25.73 13.58
CA LYS A 218 7.09 25.68 13.64
C LYS A 218 7.54 25.35 15.06
N ASP A 219 6.92 25.98 16.04
CA ASP A 219 7.23 25.73 17.46
C ASP A 219 6.89 24.28 17.84
N LEU A 220 5.74 23.77 17.37
CA LEU A 220 5.35 22.37 17.59
C LEU A 220 6.28 21.38 16.88
N ILE A 221 6.81 21.69 15.69
CA ILE A 221 7.86 20.88 15.03
C ILE A 221 9.10 20.82 15.92
N VAL A 222 9.61 21.97 16.37
CA VAL A 222 10.85 22.05 17.18
C VAL A 222 10.70 21.31 18.51
N GLN A 223 9.53 21.37 19.14
CA GLN A 223 9.28 20.73 20.44
C GLN A 223 9.12 19.19 20.34
N ASN A 224 8.47 18.72 19.28
CA ASN A 224 7.97 17.36 19.21
C ASN A 224 8.71 16.47 18.23
N LEU A 225 9.32 17.03 17.18
CA LEU A 225 9.98 16.27 16.13
C LEU A 225 11.49 16.35 16.28
N THR A 226 12.16 15.37 15.71
CA THR A 226 13.63 15.34 15.60
C THR A 226 14.00 15.01 14.18
N LEU A 227 15.21 15.34 13.75
CA LEU A 227 15.75 14.94 12.46
C LEU A 227 17.13 14.31 12.65
N ASN A 228 17.33 13.08 12.16
CA ASN A 228 18.54 12.30 12.42
C ASN A 228 18.89 12.22 13.92
N ASN A 229 17.86 12.02 14.75
CA ASN A 229 17.91 12.05 16.22
C ASN A 229 18.45 13.36 16.84
N LYS A 230 18.41 14.48 16.11
CA LYS A 230 18.77 15.82 16.59
C LYS A 230 17.56 16.75 16.65
N ASN A 231 17.67 17.79 17.47
CA ASN A 231 16.68 18.86 17.49
C ASN A 231 16.69 19.62 16.16
N ILE A 232 15.52 20.07 15.74
CA ILE A 232 15.34 20.83 14.50
C ILE A 232 15.50 22.32 14.80
N ASP A 233 16.28 23.02 13.97
CA ASP A 233 16.35 24.47 14.00
C ASP A 233 15.10 25.08 13.36
N ARG A 234 14.49 26.05 14.03
CA ARG A 234 13.27 26.72 13.61
C ARG A 234 13.41 27.40 12.25
N ASP A 235 14.58 27.99 12.00
CA ASP A 235 14.83 28.77 10.78
C ASP A 235 15.02 27.88 9.55
N LYS A 236 15.31 26.59 9.78
CA LYS A 236 15.40 25.57 8.73
C LYS A 236 14.04 25.04 8.27
N ILE A 237 12.93 25.51 8.87
CA ILE A 237 11.56 25.04 8.58
C ILE A 237 10.86 25.94 7.57
N LYS A 238 10.51 25.37 6.42
CA LYS A 238 9.62 25.98 5.42
C LYS A 238 8.26 25.30 5.44
N LEU A 239 7.19 26.08 5.49
CA LEU A 239 5.81 25.60 5.42
C LEU A 239 5.18 25.92 4.07
N THR A 240 4.27 25.08 3.61
CA THR A 240 3.46 25.30 2.40
C THR A 240 2.04 24.82 2.64
N LEU A 241 1.11 25.77 2.65
CA LEU A 241 -0.31 25.49 2.89
C LEU A 241 -1.01 25.16 1.58
N LYS A 242 -1.93 24.20 1.65
CA LYS A 242 -2.89 23.91 0.59
C LYS A 242 -4.29 24.06 1.20
N TYR A 243 -5.04 24.99 0.66
CA TYR A 243 -6.45 25.24 0.99
C TYR A 243 -7.37 24.32 0.18
#